data_AF-A0A7H4PNE6-F1
#
_entry.id   AF-A0A7H4PNE6-F1
#
_cell.length_a   1.000
_cell.length_b   1.000
_cell.length_c   1.000
_cell.angle_alpha   90.00
_cell.angle_beta   90.00
_cell.angle_gamma   90.00
#
_symmetry.space_group_name_H-M   'P 1'
#
loop_
_entity.id
_entity.type
_entity.pdbx_description
1 polymer ?
#
loop_
_entity_poly.entity_id
_entity_poly.type
_entity_poly.pdbx_seq_one_letter_code
_entity_poly.pdbx_strand_id
1 'polypeptide(L)'
;MIDVALAISLHAPNDTIRDEIVPINKKYNIETFLNSVRGYISKSNANQGRVTIEYVMLDHVNDGTEHAHELAALLKDTPCKINLIPWKPLPGRAVWP
;
A
#
# COMPACT_ATOMS: atom_id res chain seq x y z
N MET A 1 -11.96 -16.07 -18.15
CA MET A 1 -10.99 -15.36 -17.31
C MET A 1 -11.53 -15.42 -15.88
N ILE A 2 -10.73 -15.87 -14.92
CA ILE A 2 -11.18 -15.98 -13.51
C ILE A 2 -10.92 -14.64 -12.83
N ASP A 3 -11.95 -14.08 -12.22
CA ASP A 3 -11.86 -12.90 -11.35
C ASP A 3 -11.37 -13.32 -9.96
N VAL A 4 -10.43 -12.57 -9.39
CA VAL A 4 -9.76 -12.92 -8.13
C VAL A 4 -9.65 -11.69 -7.23
N ALA A 5 -9.58 -11.90 -5.92
CA ALA A 5 -9.43 -10.80 -4.99
C ALA A 5 -8.02 -10.19 -5.07
N LEU A 6 -7.94 -8.88 -5.27
CA LEU A 6 -6.71 -8.11 -5.30
C LEU A 6 -6.34 -7.56 -3.91
N ALA A 7 -5.08 -7.75 -3.53
CA ALA A 7 -4.40 -7.00 -2.49
C ALA A 7 -3.22 -6.23 -3.13
N ILE A 8 -2.89 -5.06 -2.60
CA ILE A 8 -1.76 -4.26 -3.08
C ILE A 8 -0.75 -3.93 -2.00
N SER A 9 0.53 -4.10 -2.33
CA SER A 9 1.65 -3.70 -1.49
C SER A 9 1.94 -2.20 -1.64
N LEU A 10 1.26 -1.40 -0.81
CA LEU A 10 1.38 0.06 -0.84
C LEU A 10 2.56 0.54 0.02
N HIS A 11 2.53 0.18 1.30
CA HIS A 11 3.60 0.35 2.30
C HIS A 11 4.07 1.79 2.60
N ALA A 12 3.57 2.82 1.93
CA ALA A 12 3.95 4.20 2.21
C ALA A 12 2.78 5.16 1.95
N PRO A 13 2.73 6.30 2.67
CA PRO A 13 1.65 7.27 2.51
C PRO A 13 1.92 8.31 1.41
N ASN A 14 3.16 8.40 0.92
CA ASN A 14 3.59 9.36 -0.10
C ASN A 14 4.68 8.76 -1.01
N ASP A 15 4.89 9.36 -2.19
CA ASP A 15 5.82 8.85 -3.19
C ASP A 15 7.28 8.91 -2.71
N THR A 16 7.66 9.88 -1.89
CA THR A 16 9.02 10.03 -1.39
C THR A 16 9.46 8.83 -0.56
N ILE A 17 8.64 8.40 0.40
CA ILE A 17 8.93 7.21 1.20
C ILE A 17 8.84 5.97 0.30
N ARG A 18 7.82 5.91 -0.56
CA ARG A 18 7.57 4.72 -1.40
C ARG A 18 8.69 4.45 -2.40
N ASP A 19 9.31 5.50 -2.93
CA ASP A 19 10.45 5.41 -3.84
C ASP A 19 11.67 4.71 -3.21
N GLU A 20 11.83 4.82 -1.89
CA GLU A 20 12.91 4.18 -1.14
C GLU A 20 12.54 2.74 -0.77
N ILE A 21 11.34 2.50 -0.26
CA ILE A 21 10.94 1.17 0.24
C ILE A 21 10.44 0.21 -0.85
N VAL A 22 9.90 0.75 -1.95
CA VAL A 22 9.29 0.01 -3.07
C VAL A 22 9.73 0.68 -4.39
N PRO A 23 10.95 0.42 -4.89
CA PRO A 23 11.57 1.18 -5.98
C PRO A 23 10.82 1.23 -7.31
N ILE A 24 9.88 0.30 -7.53
CA ILE A 24 9.00 0.32 -8.71
C ILE A 24 8.10 1.58 -8.73
N ASN A 25 7.91 2.27 -7.60
CA ASN A 25 7.17 3.52 -7.50
C ASN A 25 7.74 4.63 -8.40
N LYS A 26 9.06 4.66 -8.58
CA LYS A 26 9.76 5.60 -9.47
C LYS A 26 9.27 5.51 -10.93
N LYS A 27 8.74 4.34 -11.32
CA LYS A 27 8.15 4.10 -12.65
C LYS A 27 6.63 4.23 -12.65
N TYR A 28 5.97 3.75 -11.59
CA TYR A 28 4.51 3.79 -11.43
C TYR A 28 4.17 4.31 -10.03
N ASN A 29 4.00 5.63 -9.94
CA ASN A 29 3.75 6.32 -8.67
C ASN A 29 2.41 5.92 -8.03
N ILE A 30 2.19 6.33 -6.78
CA ILE A 30 1.01 5.93 -6.01
C ILE A 30 -0.29 6.28 -6.74
N GLU A 31 -0.40 7.49 -7.29
CA GLU A 31 -1.63 7.93 -7.96
C GLU A 31 -1.95 7.07 -9.20
N THR A 32 -0.94 6.82 -10.04
CA THR A 32 -1.06 5.94 -11.22
C THR A 32 -1.49 4.53 -10.80
N PHE A 33 -0.91 4.04 -9.71
CA PHE A 33 -1.23 2.72 -9.17
C PHE A 33 -2.67 2.65 -8.64
N LEU A 34 -3.09 3.61 -7.81
CA LEU A 34 -4.44 3.67 -7.25
C LEU A 34 -5.50 3.85 -8.33
N ASN A 35 -5.22 4.63 -9.38
CA ASN A 35 -6.10 4.76 -10.54
C ASN A 35 -6.30 3.41 -11.25
N SER A 36 -5.23 2.64 -11.40
CA SER A 36 -5.30 1.29 -11.98
C SER A 36 -6.12 0.33 -11.09
N VAL A 37 -5.95 0.44 -9.77
CA VAL A 37 -6.71 -0.35 -8.79
C VAL A 37 -8.19 -0.02 -8.84
N ARG A 38 -8.58 1.27 -8.88
CA ARG A 38 -9.97 1.69 -9.04
C ARG A 38 -10.57 1.13 -10.34
N GLY A 39 -9.80 1.17 -11.42
CA GLY A 39 -10.17 0.57 -12.70
C GLY A 39 -10.40 -0.95 -12.61
N TYR A 40 -9.60 -1.66 -11.81
CA TYR A 40 -9.77 -3.10 -11.57
C TYR A 40 -11.00 -3.41 -10.71
N ILE A 41 -11.12 -2.79 -9.53
CA ILE A 41 -12.20 -3.10 -8.58
C ILE A 41 -13.58 -2.70 -9.10
N SER A 42 -13.68 -1.75 -10.04
CA SER A 42 -14.95 -1.43 -10.71
C SER A 42 -15.48 -2.56 -11.60
N LYS A 43 -14.62 -3.50 -12.00
CA LYS A 43 -14.95 -4.66 -12.86
C LYS A 43 -14.89 -6.00 -12.12
N SER A 44 -14.33 -6.01 -10.91
CA SER A 44 -14.15 -7.21 -10.10
C SER A 44 -15.29 -7.37 -9.08
N ASN A 45 -15.88 -8.56 -9.05
CA ASN A 45 -16.82 -8.98 -8.02
C ASN A 45 -16.08 -9.60 -6.82
N ALA A 46 -14.92 -10.21 -7.04
CA ALA A 46 -14.13 -10.89 -6.00
C ALA A 46 -13.66 -9.94 -4.89
N ASN A 47 -13.34 -8.69 -5.23
CA ASN A 47 -12.99 -7.65 -4.24
C ASN A 47 -14.19 -7.08 -3.47
N GLN A 48 -15.43 -7.36 -3.88
CA GLN A 48 -16.64 -6.78 -3.29
C GLN A 48 -16.56 -5.23 -3.19
N GLY A 49 -16.00 -4.61 -4.23
CA GLY A 49 -15.82 -3.16 -4.31
C GLY A 49 -14.76 -2.56 -3.37
N ARG A 50 -13.94 -3.36 -2.67
CA ARG A 50 -12.88 -2.87 -1.77
C ARG A 50 -11.56 -3.61 -1.99
N VAL A 51 -10.48 -2.87 -2.24
CA VAL A 51 -9.12 -3.45 -2.33
C VAL A 51 -8.54 -3.67 -0.93
N THR A 52 -7.73 -4.71 -0.74
CA THR A 52 -6.91 -4.85 0.46
C THR A 52 -5.61 -4.08 0.28
N ILE A 53 -5.32 -3.13 1.17
CA ILE A 53 -4.06 -2.40 1.21
C ILE A 53 -3.15 -3.12 2.20
N GLU A 54 -2.01 -3.60 1.74
CA GLU A 54 -0.95 -4.10 2.60
C GLU A 54 -0.01 -2.97 2.97
N TYR A 55 0.22 -2.81 4.28
CA TYR A 55 1.08 -1.76 4.82
C TYR A 55 2.00 -2.37 5.87
N VAL A 56 3.26 -2.55 5.52
CA VAL A 56 4.27 -3.04 6.44
C VAL A 56 4.69 -1.91 7.38
N MET A 57 4.77 -2.20 8.67
CA MET A 57 5.15 -1.22 9.70
C MET A 57 6.68 -1.28 9.91
N LEU A 58 7.38 -0.26 9.44
CA LEU A 58 8.83 -0.11 9.53
C LEU A 58 9.15 0.96 10.56
N ASP A 59 9.90 0.54 11.60
CA ASP A 59 10.26 1.37 12.76
C ASP A 59 10.88 2.70 12.34
N HIS A 60 10.23 3.81 12.72
CA HIS A 60 10.64 5.19 12.42
C HIS A 60 10.76 5.56 10.94
N VAL A 61 10.21 4.76 10.02
CA VAL A 61 10.26 5.02 8.56
C VAL A 61 8.89 5.42 8.04
N ASN A 62 7.85 4.65 8.38
CA ASN A 62 6.51 4.84 7.82
C ASN A 62 5.38 4.58 8.84
N ASP A 63 5.73 4.47 10.13
CA ASP A 63 4.86 4.01 11.21
C ASP A 63 4.38 5.12 12.15
N GLY A 64 4.92 6.33 12.00
CA GLY A 64 4.48 7.53 12.72
C GLY A 64 3.01 7.93 12.48
N THR A 65 2.45 8.70 13.41
CA THR A 65 1.04 9.15 13.35
C THR A 65 0.76 10.09 12.18
N GLU A 66 1.75 10.90 11.80
CA GLU A 66 1.73 11.77 10.62
C GLU A 66 1.53 10.96 9.33
N HIS A 67 2.21 9.82 9.21
CA HIS A 67 2.06 8.90 8.08
C HIS A 67 0.66 8.29 8.04
N ALA A 68 0.05 8.01 9.19
CA ALA A 68 -1.33 7.54 9.25
C ALA A 68 -2.33 8.61 8.75
N HIS A 69 -2.13 9.88 9.09
CA HIS A 69 -2.95 10.99 8.58
C HIS A 69 -2.79 11.18 7.07
N GLU A 70 -1.55 11.15 6.56
CA GLU A 70 -1.28 11.21 5.12
C GLU A 70 -1.91 10.03 4.38
N LEU A 71 -1.79 8.80 4.92
CA LEU A 71 -2.38 7.60 4.34
C LEU A 71 -3.92 7.69 4.28
N ALA A 72 -4.55 8.22 5.33
CA ALA A 72 -5.99 8.43 5.35
C ALA A 72 -6.43 9.44 4.27
N ALA A 73 -5.68 10.53 4.10
CA ALA A 73 -5.95 11.53 3.06
C ALA A 73 -5.74 10.94 1.65
N LEU A 74 -4.68 10.16 1.46
CA LEU A 74 -4.34 9.50 0.20
C LEU A 74 -5.43 8.51 -0.24
N LEU A 75 -5.95 7.71 0.70
CA LEU A 75 -6.89 6.63 0.41
C LEU A 75 -8.36 7.06 0.44
N LYS A 76 -8.66 8.36 0.66
CA LYS A 76 -10.04 8.87 0.81
C LYS A 76 -10.98 8.48 -0.34
N ASP A 77 -10.45 8.44 -1.57
CA ASP A 77 -11.20 8.13 -2.80
C ASP A 77 -10.99 6.67 -3.27
N THR A 78 -10.35 5.83 -2.46
CA THR A 78 -10.07 4.43 -2.78
C THR A 78 -10.77 3.53 -1.77
N PRO A 79 -11.92 2.93 -2.11
CA PRO A 79 -12.60 1.97 -1.25
C PRO A 79 -11.67 0.82 -0.89
N CYS A 80 -11.32 0.70 0.38
CA CYS A 80 -10.32 -0.26 0.80
C CYS A 80 -10.53 -0.81 2.21
N LYS A 81 -9.76 -1.85 2.54
CA LYS A 81 -9.49 -2.34 3.89
C LYS A 81 -7.98 -2.32 4.07
N ILE A 82 -7.49 -1.84 5.21
CA ILE A 82 -6.05 -1.74 5.47
C ILE A 82 -5.62 -2.92 6.33
N ASN A 83 -4.56 -3.61 5.91
CA ASN A 83 -3.89 -4.67 6.63
C ASN A 83 -2.51 -4.15 7.10
N LEU A 84 -2.41 -3.80 8.38
CA LEU A 84 -1.15 -3.41 9.01
C LEU A 84 -0.34 -4.67 9.34
N ILE A 85 0.85 -4.80 8.75
CA ILE A 85 1.70 -5.98 8.85
C ILE A 85 2.92 -5.62 9.70
N PRO A 86 3.09 -6.18 10.90
CA PRO A 86 4.31 -5.98 11.67
C PRO A 86 5.53 -6.50 10.89
N TRP A 87 6.58 -5.68 10.77
CA TRP A 87 7.82 -6.13 10.14
C TRP A 87 8.43 -7.29 10.93
N LYS A 88 8.81 -8.35 10.23
CA LYS A 88 9.56 -9.48 10.79
C LYS A 88 11.01 -9.40 10.32
N PRO A 89 11.97 -9.10 11.20
CA PRO A 89 13.38 -9.03 10.82
C PRO A 89 13.88 -10.39 10.35
N LEU A 90 14.75 -10.39 9.35
CA LEU A 90 15.45 -11.59 8.91
C LEU A 90 16.72 -11.78 9.76
N PRO A 91 17.17 -13.03 9.98
CA PRO A 91 18.46 -13.29 10.60
C PRO A 91 19.57 -12.52 9.87
N GLY A 92 20.27 -11.61 10.57
CA GLY A 92 21.31 -10.75 10.01
C GLY A 92 20.86 -9.36 9.53
N ARG A 93 19.56 -9.03 9.59
CA ARG A 93 19.02 -7.67 9.39
C ARG A 93 17.98 -7.37 10.46
N ALA A 94 18.44 -6.79 11.58
CA ALA A 94 17.59 -6.42 12.70
C ALA A 94 16.72 -5.18 12.43
N VAL A 95 17.12 -4.35 11.48
CA VAL A 95 16.42 -3.13 11.06
C VAL A 95 16.21 -3.14 9.55
N TRP A 96 15.13 -2.51 9.10
CA TRP A 96 15.00 -2.16 7.69
C TRP A 96 16.11 -1.16 7.35
N PRO A 97 16.90 -1.39 6.28
CA PRO A 97 18.07 -0.60 5.95
C PRO A 97 17.74 0.83 5.51
#